data_AF-A0A918E2B8-F1
#
_entry.id   AF-A0A918E2B8-F1
#
_cell.length_a   1.000
_cell.length_b   1.000
_cell.length_c   1.000
_cell.angle_alpha   90.00
_cell.angle_beta   90.00
_cell.angle_gamma   90.00
#
_symmetry.space_group_name_H-M   'P 1'
#
loop_
_entity.id
_entity.type
_entity.pdbx_description
1 polymer ?
#
loop_
_entity_poly.entity_id
_entity_poly.type
_entity_poly.pdbx_seq_one_letter_code
_entity_poly.pdbx_strand_id
1 'polypeptide(L)'
;MAGKRKTNPAGSTNDLRGDVLRVLGVLKVATADQIQRIGAPHLSYRHTTKPTASERRTARTAAHTGALSDMRRHGLAENGGTTRTGQTLRNLTPKGLQAASYELHRPPTEMGSTARGAGSSGASHPMAVNETVIAMLRPKPNLARLTGEPAEAVAAARVAVDAPGGIGTIASYWTEVSLPATGTWNAPGKGGAQADIVLTAPQDDVPLLFIEVDNCHETAEEIADKLEKYARFFKRRMKDTDGRERPMWRTRWTVPAGRIGDVPQPPVLLVFNRIGDRNPDRTVPRLRELTRHLWEGERQRGGHHLYDGKIPIIATGLRNLRAHGPADPVFLRFGRGHMQPLPEAIGNPRAVAAQAREQEQMRARQEEYRAQLRREAEQKAAERETRRPVCADCGRKFTDDRWKTAEAYPQPGQQWHPTLCDRCEDQAVEAASRTEHERREQDQVPEQKAGGWLSRRHP
;
A
#
# COMPACT_ATOMS: atom_id res chain seq x y z
N MET A 1 -39.32 -28.81 -33.03
CA MET A 1 -39.06 -27.36 -33.14
C MET A 1 -38.32 -26.90 -31.89
N ALA A 2 -36.99 -27.04 -31.85
CA ALA A 2 -36.18 -26.58 -30.73
C ALA A 2 -36.13 -25.05 -30.77
N GLY A 3 -36.91 -24.39 -29.91
CA GLY A 3 -36.87 -22.94 -29.77
C GLY A 3 -35.48 -22.51 -29.35
N LYS A 4 -34.76 -21.80 -30.24
CA LYS A 4 -33.53 -21.08 -29.91
C LYS A 4 -33.78 -20.30 -28.62
N ARG A 5 -33.14 -20.70 -27.50
CA ARG A 5 -33.06 -19.85 -26.31
C ARG A 5 -32.48 -18.52 -26.78
N LYS A 6 -33.29 -17.46 -26.78
CA LYS A 6 -32.78 -16.10 -26.96
C LYS A 6 -31.69 -15.91 -25.92
N THR A 7 -30.44 -15.80 -26.35
CA THR A 7 -29.33 -15.44 -25.49
C THR A 7 -29.69 -14.14 -24.80
N ASN A 8 -29.94 -14.19 -23.49
CA ASN A 8 -30.29 -13.00 -22.72
C ASN A 8 -29.15 -11.99 -22.91
N PRO A 9 -29.42 -10.79 -23.43
CA PRO A 9 -28.39 -9.81 -23.72
C PRO A 9 -27.50 -9.51 -22.50
N ALA A 10 -28.02 -9.72 -21.29
CA ALA A 10 -27.34 -9.42 -20.03
C ALA A 10 -26.49 -10.59 -19.45
N GLY A 11 -26.55 -11.79 -20.03
CA GLY A 11 -25.89 -13.01 -19.50
C GLY A 11 -26.84 -13.99 -18.82
N SER A 12 -26.31 -14.95 -18.06
CA SER A 12 -27.13 -15.91 -17.31
C SER A 12 -27.93 -15.20 -16.22
N THR A 13 -29.15 -15.68 -15.94
CA THR A 13 -29.96 -15.18 -14.81
C THR A 13 -29.21 -15.31 -13.48
N ASN A 14 -28.31 -16.28 -13.36
CA ASN A 14 -27.47 -16.45 -12.17
C ASN A 14 -26.45 -15.32 -12.02
N ASP A 15 -25.85 -14.84 -13.11
CA ASP A 15 -24.89 -13.73 -13.07
C ASP A 15 -25.57 -12.45 -12.56
N LEU A 16 -26.80 -12.19 -13.04
CA LEU A 16 -27.61 -11.04 -12.63
C LEU A 16 -28.05 -11.12 -11.18
N ARG A 17 -28.37 -12.32 -10.67
CA ARG A 17 -28.63 -12.53 -9.24
C ARG A 17 -27.37 -12.24 -8.42
N GLY A 18 -26.21 -12.70 -8.90
CA GLY A 18 -24.91 -12.39 -8.30
C GLY A 18 -24.64 -10.88 -8.25
N ASP A 19 -24.93 -10.15 -9.32
CA ASP A 19 -24.80 -8.67 -9.35
C ASP A 19 -25.69 -8.01 -8.31
N VAL A 20 -26.95 -8.42 -8.20
CA VAL A 20 -27.88 -7.90 -7.18
C VAL A 20 -27.36 -8.18 -5.77
N LEU A 21 -26.90 -9.40 -5.50
CA LEU A 21 -26.36 -9.79 -4.20
C LEU A 21 -25.11 -8.99 -3.82
N ARG A 22 -24.14 -8.85 -4.74
CA ARG A 22 -22.92 -8.07 -4.51
C ARG A 22 -23.24 -6.60 -4.25
N VAL A 23 -24.11 -5.99 -5.08
CA VAL A 23 -24.44 -4.57 -4.96
C VAL A 23 -25.25 -4.29 -3.70
N LEU A 24 -26.35 -5.01 -3.45
CA LEU A 24 -27.19 -4.75 -2.28
C LEU A 24 -26.57 -5.24 -0.98
N GLY A 25 -25.67 -6.22 -1.02
CA GLY A 25 -24.85 -6.60 0.14
C GLY A 25 -23.89 -5.50 0.57
N VAL A 26 -23.58 -4.54 -0.31
CA VAL A 26 -22.76 -3.35 -0.02
C VAL A 26 -23.61 -2.11 0.22
N LEU A 27 -24.49 -1.75 -0.71
CA LEU A 27 -25.25 -0.49 -0.66
C LEU A 27 -26.48 -0.55 0.26
N LYS A 28 -26.89 -1.75 0.68
CA LYS A 28 -28.10 -2.06 1.49
C LYS A 28 -29.43 -1.76 0.82
N VAL A 29 -29.54 -0.64 0.11
CA VAL A 29 -30.71 -0.23 -0.66
C VAL A 29 -30.27 0.41 -1.98
N ALA A 30 -30.86 -0.01 -3.11
CA ALA A 30 -30.55 0.58 -4.41
C ALA A 30 -31.73 0.47 -5.38
N THR A 31 -31.69 1.29 -6.44
CA THR A 31 -32.57 1.10 -7.61
C THR A 31 -31.99 0.07 -8.57
N ALA A 32 -32.83 -0.52 -9.43
CA ALA A 32 -32.36 -1.40 -10.51
C ALA A 32 -31.38 -0.69 -11.46
N ASP A 33 -31.48 0.63 -11.62
CA ASP A 33 -30.57 1.44 -12.42
C ASP A 33 -29.16 1.49 -11.81
N GLN A 34 -29.07 1.71 -10.49
CA GLN A 34 -27.79 1.72 -9.78
C GLN A 34 -27.13 0.34 -9.78
N ILE A 35 -27.91 -0.72 -9.55
CA ILE A 35 -27.40 -2.10 -9.63
C ILE A 35 -26.87 -2.39 -11.03
N GLN A 36 -27.62 -2.03 -12.08
CA GLN A 36 -27.19 -2.22 -13.46
C GLN A 36 -25.90 -1.45 -13.77
N ARG A 37 -25.80 -0.18 -13.35
CA ARG A 37 -24.61 0.65 -13.60
C ARG A 37 -23.35 0.04 -12.96
N ILE A 38 -23.48 -0.66 -11.84
CA ILE A 38 -22.36 -1.30 -11.15
C ILE A 38 -22.05 -2.69 -11.74
N GLY A 39 -23.04 -3.59 -11.79
CA GLY A 39 -22.82 -4.99 -12.18
C GLY A 39 -22.70 -5.20 -13.70
N ALA A 40 -23.42 -4.39 -14.49
CA ALA A 40 -23.50 -4.56 -15.94
C ALA A 40 -23.46 -3.21 -16.69
N PRO A 41 -22.41 -2.37 -16.52
CA PRO A 41 -22.33 -1.02 -17.10
C PRO A 41 -22.53 -0.97 -18.62
N HIS A 42 -22.18 -2.03 -19.35
CA HIS A 42 -22.42 -2.14 -20.79
C HIS A 42 -23.89 -1.95 -21.18
N LEU A 43 -24.84 -2.32 -20.33
CA LEU A 43 -26.27 -2.10 -20.61
C LEU A 43 -26.66 -0.62 -20.67
N SER A 44 -25.86 0.28 -20.07
CA SER A 44 -26.10 1.73 -20.16
C SER A 44 -25.83 2.30 -21.55
N TYR A 45 -25.13 1.56 -22.40
CA TYR A 45 -24.80 1.92 -23.77
C TYR A 45 -25.67 1.19 -24.80
N ARG A 46 -26.58 0.31 -24.36
CA ARG A 46 -27.56 -0.33 -25.23
C ARG A 46 -28.83 0.50 -25.30
N HIS A 47 -29.65 0.19 -26.31
CA HIS A 47 -30.97 0.79 -26.50
C HIS A 47 -30.92 2.32 -26.63
N THR A 48 -29.80 2.88 -27.09
CA THR A 48 -29.61 4.33 -27.29
C THR A 48 -30.61 4.91 -28.29
N THR A 49 -31.12 4.08 -29.21
CA THR A 49 -32.10 4.42 -30.23
C THR A 49 -33.53 4.58 -29.72
N LYS A 50 -33.82 4.26 -28.45
CA LYS A 50 -35.16 4.52 -27.87
C LYS A 50 -35.38 6.04 -27.73
N PRO A 51 -36.57 6.57 -28.06
CA PRO A 51 -36.75 8.01 -28.23
C PRO A 51 -36.63 8.76 -26.91
N THR A 52 -37.23 8.26 -25.82
CA THR A 52 -37.20 8.97 -24.53
C THR A 52 -36.16 8.41 -23.56
N ALA A 53 -35.67 9.27 -22.66
CA ALA A 53 -34.77 8.86 -21.58
C ALA A 53 -35.41 7.81 -20.65
N SER A 54 -36.74 7.86 -20.46
CA SER A 54 -37.50 6.91 -19.65
C SER A 54 -37.53 5.51 -20.29
N GLU A 55 -37.77 5.42 -21.60
CA GLU A 55 -37.76 4.16 -22.32
C GLU A 55 -36.35 3.55 -22.38
N ARG A 56 -35.32 4.39 -22.61
CA ARG A 56 -33.92 3.97 -22.54
C ARG A 56 -33.61 3.34 -21.17
N ARG A 57 -34.01 4.02 -20.09
CA ARG A 57 -33.82 3.54 -18.71
C ARG A 57 -34.57 2.22 -18.47
N THR A 58 -35.85 2.16 -18.84
CA THR A 58 -36.67 0.96 -18.68
C THR A 58 -36.03 -0.24 -19.37
N ALA A 59 -35.61 -0.05 -20.63
CA ALA A 59 -34.96 -1.09 -21.42
C ALA A 59 -33.66 -1.58 -20.78
N ARG A 60 -32.74 -0.67 -20.39
CA ARG A 60 -31.46 -1.08 -19.78
C ARG A 60 -31.61 -1.76 -18.41
N THR A 61 -32.63 -1.39 -17.64
CA THR A 61 -32.86 -1.98 -16.30
C THR A 61 -33.68 -3.26 -16.32
N ALA A 62 -34.34 -3.60 -17.43
CA ALA A 62 -35.32 -4.70 -17.50
C ALA A 62 -34.77 -6.04 -16.97
N ALA A 63 -33.53 -6.38 -17.32
CA ALA A 63 -32.88 -7.61 -16.87
C ALA A 63 -32.69 -7.65 -15.33
N HIS A 64 -32.23 -6.55 -14.74
CA HIS A 64 -32.04 -6.45 -13.29
C HIS A 64 -33.38 -6.38 -12.54
N THR A 65 -34.39 -5.71 -13.10
CA THR A 65 -35.76 -5.71 -12.56
C THR A 65 -36.36 -7.13 -12.56
N GLY A 66 -36.10 -7.91 -13.60
CA GLY A 66 -36.48 -9.32 -13.68
C GLY A 66 -35.80 -10.16 -12.59
N ALA A 67 -34.46 -10.05 -12.47
CA ALA A 67 -33.68 -10.74 -11.44
C ALA A 67 -34.14 -10.38 -10.01
N LEU A 68 -34.40 -9.10 -9.74
CA LEU A 68 -34.93 -8.64 -8.46
C LEU A 68 -36.32 -9.21 -8.15
N SER A 69 -37.21 -9.28 -9.14
CA SER A 69 -38.56 -9.84 -8.98
C SER A 69 -38.51 -11.34 -8.67
N ASP A 70 -37.63 -12.06 -9.35
CA ASP A 70 -37.36 -13.46 -9.12
C ASP A 70 -36.75 -13.72 -7.73
N MET A 71 -35.72 -12.96 -7.34
CA MET A 71 -35.11 -13.04 -6.00
C MET A 71 -36.13 -12.75 -4.90
N ARG A 72 -37.06 -11.82 -5.13
CA ARG A 72 -38.17 -11.55 -4.21
C ARG A 72 -39.10 -12.75 -4.06
N ARG A 73 -39.42 -13.45 -5.16
CA ARG A 73 -40.23 -14.68 -5.12
C ARG A 73 -39.57 -15.77 -4.26
N HIS A 74 -38.25 -15.80 -4.20
CA HIS A 74 -37.47 -16.72 -3.37
C HIS A 74 -37.15 -16.20 -1.95
N GLY A 75 -37.69 -15.04 -1.58
CA GLY A 75 -37.51 -14.42 -0.26
C GLY A 75 -36.11 -13.88 0.00
N LEU A 76 -35.34 -13.56 -1.05
CA LEU A 76 -33.97 -13.02 -0.94
C LEU A 76 -33.93 -11.49 -1.00
N ALA A 77 -34.87 -10.87 -1.71
CA ALA A 77 -34.96 -9.42 -1.84
C ALA A 77 -36.38 -8.94 -1.52
N GLU A 78 -36.53 -7.68 -1.13
CA GLU A 78 -37.82 -7.06 -0.85
C GLU A 78 -37.89 -5.63 -1.40
N ASN A 79 -39.04 -4.98 -1.22
CA ASN A 79 -39.24 -3.58 -1.62
C ASN A 79 -38.83 -2.67 -0.46
N GLY A 80 -37.85 -1.79 -0.70
CA GLY A 80 -37.38 -0.79 0.26
C GLY A 80 -38.12 0.55 0.20
N GLY A 81 -39.24 0.61 -0.53
CA GLY A 81 -40.01 1.83 -0.80
C GLY A 81 -39.72 2.44 -2.18
N THR A 82 -39.85 3.76 -2.30
CA THR A 82 -39.62 4.47 -3.57
C THR A 82 -38.81 5.74 -3.36
N THR A 83 -38.06 6.16 -4.38
CA THR A 83 -37.44 7.49 -4.42
C THR A 83 -38.50 8.57 -4.67
N ARG A 84 -38.16 9.84 -4.44
CA ARG A 84 -39.04 10.97 -4.81
C ARG A 84 -39.42 10.99 -6.30
N THR A 85 -38.59 10.40 -7.16
CA THR A 85 -38.85 10.27 -8.60
C THR A 85 -39.67 9.03 -8.97
N GLY A 86 -40.22 8.32 -7.99
CA GLY A 86 -41.06 7.13 -8.18
C GLY A 86 -40.30 5.83 -8.46
N GLN A 87 -38.97 5.84 -8.44
CA GLN A 87 -38.18 4.62 -8.68
C GLN A 87 -38.26 3.68 -7.49
N THR A 88 -38.58 2.40 -7.74
CA THR A 88 -38.60 1.36 -6.70
C THR A 88 -37.22 1.12 -6.13
N LEU A 89 -37.14 1.15 -4.80
CA LEU A 89 -35.96 0.78 -4.02
C LEU A 89 -36.04 -0.70 -3.66
N ARG A 90 -34.88 -1.36 -3.66
CA ARG A 90 -34.74 -2.78 -3.34
C ARG A 90 -33.67 -2.96 -2.29
N ASN A 91 -33.90 -3.91 -1.39
CA ASN A 91 -33.00 -4.29 -0.31
C ASN A 91 -33.02 -5.82 -0.15
N LEU A 92 -32.00 -6.37 0.51
CA LEU A 92 -31.94 -7.80 0.81
C LEU A 92 -32.69 -8.12 2.11
N THR A 93 -33.31 -9.29 2.14
CA THR A 93 -33.80 -9.90 3.39
C THR A 93 -32.63 -10.49 4.18
N PRO A 94 -32.80 -10.95 5.43
CA PRO A 94 -31.74 -11.67 6.14
C PRO A 94 -31.20 -12.89 5.37
N LYS A 95 -32.09 -13.63 4.68
CA LYS A 95 -31.71 -14.75 3.79
C LYS A 95 -30.92 -14.26 2.57
N GLY A 96 -31.31 -13.12 1.99
CA GLY A 96 -30.56 -12.47 0.93
C GLY A 96 -29.16 -12.02 1.36
N LEU A 97 -29.02 -11.47 2.57
CA LEU A 97 -27.72 -11.11 3.14
C LEU A 97 -26.82 -12.33 3.34
N GLN A 98 -27.37 -13.45 3.81
CA GLN A 98 -26.61 -14.71 3.86
C GLN A 98 -26.15 -15.13 2.46
N ALA A 99 -27.00 -15.05 1.43
CA ALA A 99 -26.58 -15.33 0.06
C ALA A 99 -25.47 -14.36 -0.41
N ALA A 100 -25.58 -13.08 -0.10
CA ALA A 100 -24.58 -12.07 -0.44
C ALA A 100 -23.23 -12.30 0.27
N SER A 101 -23.22 -12.93 1.45
CA SER A 101 -21.97 -13.22 2.16
C SER A 101 -21.05 -14.17 1.39
N TYR A 102 -21.62 -15.11 0.63
CA TYR A 102 -20.85 -16.00 -0.24
C TYR A 102 -20.27 -15.23 -1.43
N GLU A 103 -21.07 -14.37 -2.06
CA GLU A 103 -20.63 -13.56 -3.21
C GLU A 103 -19.55 -12.55 -2.85
N LEU A 104 -19.63 -11.96 -1.66
CA LEU A 104 -18.72 -10.92 -1.19
C LEU A 104 -17.59 -11.46 -0.29
N HIS A 105 -17.59 -12.77 0.00
CA HIS A 105 -16.64 -13.43 0.89
C HIS A 105 -16.50 -12.72 2.26
N ARG A 106 -17.61 -12.23 2.81
CA ARG A 106 -17.65 -11.48 4.07
C ARG A 106 -18.90 -11.79 4.88
N PRO A 107 -18.81 -11.90 6.22
CA PRO A 107 -19.93 -12.33 7.03
C PRO A 107 -21.05 -11.27 7.06
N PRO A 108 -22.32 -11.67 7.27
CA PRO A 108 -23.44 -10.74 7.38
C PRO A 108 -23.28 -9.65 8.44
N THR A 109 -22.58 -9.96 9.54
CA THR A 109 -22.27 -9.00 10.61
C THR A 109 -21.46 -7.80 10.11
N GLU A 110 -20.65 -7.98 9.07
CA GLU A 110 -19.86 -6.90 8.47
C GLU A 110 -20.60 -6.10 7.39
N MET A 111 -21.69 -6.65 6.85
CA MET A 111 -22.56 -5.99 5.86
C MET A 111 -23.61 -5.09 6.50
N GLY A 112 -23.79 -5.19 7.82
CA GLY A 112 -24.76 -4.41 8.58
C GLY A 112 -26.19 -4.96 8.50
N SER A 113 -27.13 -4.19 9.07
CA SER A 113 -28.54 -4.56 9.13
C SER A 113 -29.28 -4.31 7.80
N THR A 114 -30.47 -4.90 7.66
CA THR A 114 -31.37 -4.61 6.55
C THR A 114 -31.90 -3.18 6.65
N ALA A 115 -31.86 -2.43 5.55
CA ALA A 115 -32.31 -1.03 5.46
C ALA A 115 -33.85 -0.90 5.49
N ARG A 116 -34.48 -1.28 6.62
CA ARG A 116 -35.93 -1.14 6.80
C ARG A 116 -36.32 0.33 6.86
N GLY A 117 -37.30 0.72 6.04
CA GLY A 117 -37.89 2.06 6.08
C GLY A 117 -37.17 3.16 5.29
N ALA A 118 -36.07 2.85 4.58
CA ALA A 118 -35.28 3.84 3.84
C ALA A 118 -36.09 4.68 2.82
N GLY A 119 -37.19 4.13 2.27
CA GLY A 119 -38.05 4.80 1.31
C GLY A 119 -39.15 5.70 1.88
N SER A 120 -39.36 5.79 3.20
CA SER A 120 -40.47 6.58 3.77
C SER A 120 -40.33 8.09 3.53
N SER A 121 -39.10 8.58 3.32
CA SER A 121 -38.77 9.99 3.05
C SER A 121 -38.12 10.22 1.67
N GLY A 122 -38.28 9.25 0.76
CA GLY A 122 -37.75 9.31 -0.61
C GLY A 122 -36.24 9.01 -0.75
N ALA A 123 -35.59 8.53 0.32
CA ALA A 123 -34.22 7.99 0.36
C ALA A 123 -33.11 8.91 -0.20
N SER A 124 -33.26 10.24 -0.09
CA SER A 124 -32.33 11.18 -0.72
C SER A 124 -30.86 10.99 -0.31
N HIS A 125 -30.58 10.75 0.96
CA HIS A 125 -29.22 10.53 1.47
C HIS A 125 -28.64 9.16 1.05
N PRO A 126 -29.32 8.00 1.25
CA PRO A 126 -28.84 6.73 0.70
C PRO A 126 -28.57 6.76 -0.81
N MET A 127 -29.37 7.49 -1.59
CA MET A 127 -29.11 7.65 -3.02
C MET A 127 -27.85 8.48 -3.31
N ALA A 128 -27.55 9.50 -2.51
CA ALA A 128 -26.31 10.27 -2.62
C ALA A 128 -25.08 9.42 -2.25
N VAL A 129 -25.19 8.56 -1.23
CA VAL A 129 -24.18 7.56 -0.86
C VAL A 129 -23.92 6.61 -2.03
N ASN A 130 -24.97 6.05 -2.63
CA ASN A 130 -24.86 5.16 -3.78
C ASN A 130 -24.20 5.84 -5.00
N GLU A 131 -24.59 7.09 -5.30
CA GLU A 131 -23.97 7.83 -6.40
C GLU A 131 -22.51 8.18 -6.11
N THR A 132 -22.14 8.39 -4.85
CA THR A 132 -20.74 8.56 -4.43
C THR A 132 -19.94 7.30 -4.71
N VAL A 133 -20.45 6.12 -4.32
CA VAL A 133 -19.80 4.82 -4.63
C VAL A 133 -19.65 4.63 -6.14
N ILE A 134 -20.70 4.89 -6.93
CA ILE A 134 -20.62 4.73 -8.40
C ILE A 134 -19.60 5.71 -9.01
N ALA A 135 -19.55 6.95 -8.52
CA ALA A 135 -18.61 7.95 -9.01
C ALA A 135 -17.16 7.62 -8.65
N MET A 136 -16.93 7.00 -7.50
CA MET A 136 -15.61 6.48 -7.09
C MET A 136 -15.23 5.22 -7.89
N LEU A 137 -16.16 4.29 -8.09
CA LEU A 137 -15.93 3.00 -8.75
C LEU A 137 -15.72 3.13 -10.27
N ARG A 138 -16.35 4.10 -10.92
CA ARG A 138 -16.35 4.32 -12.39
C ARG A 138 -16.48 3.00 -13.20
N PRO A 139 -17.57 2.22 -13.02
CA PRO A 139 -17.71 0.92 -13.67
C PRO A 139 -17.55 1.00 -15.19
N LYS A 140 -16.69 0.15 -15.74
CA LYS A 140 -16.32 0.17 -17.16
C LYS A 140 -17.19 -0.79 -17.97
N PRO A 141 -17.78 -0.37 -19.11
CA PRO A 141 -18.57 -1.27 -19.94
C PRO A 141 -17.70 -2.37 -20.58
N ASN A 142 -18.22 -3.59 -20.64
CA ASN A 142 -17.60 -4.67 -21.40
C ASN A 142 -17.96 -4.55 -22.89
N LEU A 143 -16.97 -4.20 -23.70
CA LEU A 143 -17.14 -3.95 -25.14
C LEU A 143 -17.47 -5.19 -25.95
N ALA A 144 -17.03 -6.39 -25.53
CA ALA A 144 -17.37 -7.63 -26.20
C ALA A 144 -18.89 -7.90 -26.15
N ARG A 145 -19.55 -7.40 -25.10
CA ARG A 145 -21.02 -7.45 -24.95
C ARG A 145 -21.74 -6.38 -25.78
N LEU A 146 -21.05 -5.49 -26.47
CA LEU A 146 -21.67 -4.48 -27.35
C LEU A 146 -21.55 -4.84 -28.84
N THR A 147 -21.17 -6.07 -29.15
CA THR A 147 -21.12 -6.57 -30.53
C THR A 147 -22.50 -6.48 -31.18
N GLY A 148 -22.59 -5.78 -32.32
CA GLY A 148 -23.84 -5.57 -33.07
C GLY A 148 -24.69 -4.38 -32.62
N GLU A 149 -24.27 -3.63 -31.60
CA GLU A 149 -24.89 -2.35 -31.24
C GLU A 149 -24.49 -1.23 -32.23
N PRO A 150 -25.26 -0.12 -32.29
CA PRO A 150 -24.93 1.02 -33.16
C PRO A 150 -23.51 1.55 -32.94
N ALA A 151 -22.85 2.00 -34.01
CA ALA A 151 -21.47 2.49 -33.95
C ALA A 151 -21.28 3.63 -32.94
N GLU A 152 -22.26 4.54 -32.84
CA GLU A 152 -22.30 5.62 -31.85
C GLU A 152 -22.29 5.10 -30.40
N ALA A 153 -22.99 4.01 -30.12
CA ALA A 153 -23.08 3.40 -28.80
C ALA A 153 -21.76 2.72 -28.41
N VAL A 154 -21.14 2.03 -29.38
CA VAL A 154 -19.82 1.40 -29.22
C VAL A 154 -18.75 2.47 -29.01
N ALA A 155 -18.80 3.58 -29.76
CA ALA A 155 -17.89 4.71 -29.60
C ALA A 155 -18.03 5.38 -28.23
N ALA A 156 -19.27 5.62 -27.77
CA ALA A 156 -19.52 6.17 -26.43
C ALA A 156 -19.03 5.23 -25.31
N ALA A 157 -19.20 3.91 -25.48
CA ALA A 157 -18.69 2.92 -24.55
C ALA A 157 -17.16 2.88 -24.54
N ARG A 158 -16.52 3.02 -25.71
CA ARG A 158 -15.06 3.10 -25.85
C ARG A 158 -14.50 4.28 -25.08
N VAL A 159 -15.08 5.47 -25.23
CA VAL A 159 -14.69 6.67 -24.46
C VAL A 159 -14.76 6.40 -22.96
N ALA A 160 -15.79 5.69 -22.49
CA ALA A 160 -15.91 5.34 -21.09
C ALA A 160 -14.88 4.30 -20.61
N VAL A 161 -14.47 3.36 -21.48
CA VAL A 161 -13.37 2.43 -21.22
C VAL A 161 -12.05 3.19 -21.07
N ASP A 162 -11.74 4.05 -22.03
CA ASP A 162 -10.46 4.75 -22.16
C ASP A 162 -10.27 5.89 -21.13
N ALA A 163 -11.36 6.39 -20.53
CA ALA A 163 -11.28 7.36 -19.43
C ALA A 163 -10.48 6.78 -18.24
N PRO A 164 -9.97 7.62 -17.31
CA PRO A 164 -9.35 7.13 -16.09
C PRO A 164 -10.23 6.14 -15.33
N GLY A 165 -9.58 5.16 -14.69
CA GLY A 165 -10.22 4.16 -13.85
C GLY A 165 -10.84 4.77 -12.60
N GLY A 166 -11.76 4.03 -11.99
CA GLY A 166 -12.21 4.31 -10.63
C GLY A 166 -11.31 3.61 -9.62
N ILE A 167 -11.73 3.60 -8.35
CA ILE A 167 -11.02 2.96 -7.25
C ILE A 167 -11.81 1.74 -6.79
N GLY A 168 -11.11 0.62 -6.64
CA GLY A 168 -11.64 -0.59 -6.04
C GLY A 168 -12.61 -1.36 -6.91
N THR A 169 -13.18 -2.39 -6.31
CA THR A 169 -14.35 -3.10 -6.81
C THR A 169 -15.52 -2.82 -5.87
N ILE A 170 -16.75 -3.23 -6.21
CA ILE A 170 -17.88 -3.06 -5.27
C ILE A 170 -17.62 -3.71 -3.90
N ALA A 171 -16.85 -4.82 -3.85
CA ALA A 171 -16.48 -5.48 -2.61
C ALA A 171 -15.49 -4.69 -1.74
N SER A 172 -14.78 -3.72 -2.32
CA SER A 172 -13.87 -2.79 -1.62
C SER A 172 -14.60 -1.76 -0.76
N TYR A 173 -15.93 -1.67 -0.86
CA TYR A 173 -16.76 -0.69 -0.15
C TYR A 173 -17.61 -1.34 0.95
N TRP A 174 -17.77 -0.61 2.03
CA TRP A 174 -18.75 -0.85 3.10
C TRP A 174 -19.57 0.42 3.29
N THR A 175 -20.86 0.29 3.60
CA THR A 175 -21.70 1.46 3.90
C THR A 175 -22.27 1.39 5.31
N GLU A 176 -22.56 2.56 5.88
CA GLU A 176 -23.17 2.75 7.21
C GLU A 176 -22.41 1.99 8.31
N VAL A 177 -21.09 2.16 8.36
CA VAL A 177 -20.19 1.44 9.27
C VAL A 177 -20.13 2.14 10.62
N SER A 178 -20.62 1.49 11.67
CA SER A 178 -20.48 1.98 13.05
C SER A 178 -19.01 2.08 13.45
N LEU A 179 -18.60 3.23 14.01
CA LEU A 179 -17.27 3.54 14.50
C LEU A 179 -17.32 3.70 16.03
N PRO A 180 -17.13 2.61 16.80
CA PRO A 180 -17.48 2.60 18.21
C PRO A 180 -16.48 3.42 19.03
N ALA A 181 -16.93 4.47 19.70
CA ALA A 181 -16.13 5.19 20.70
C ALA A 181 -15.98 4.37 22.00
N THR A 182 -16.97 3.55 22.31
CA THR A 182 -17.01 2.58 23.43
C THR A 182 -17.63 1.27 22.94
N GLY A 183 -17.58 0.19 23.74
CA GLY A 183 -18.12 -1.13 23.34
C GLY A 183 -17.28 -1.87 22.30
N THR A 184 -17.82 -2.85 21.59
CA THR A 184 -17.08 -3.64 20.58
C THR A 184 -17.59 -3.35 19.17
N TRP A 185 -16.98 -3.95 18.14
CA TRP A 185 -17.51 -3.91 16.78
C TRP A 185 -18.94 -4.46 16.68
N ASN A 186 -19.24 -5.52 17.43
CA ASN A 186 -20.55 -6.20 17.40
C ASN A 186 -21.57 -5.59 18.38
N ALA A 187 -21.10 -4.88 19.40
CA ALA A 187 -21.92 -4.19 20.38
C ALA A 187 -21.39 -2.76 20.60
N PRO A 188 -21.58 -1.86 19.62
CA PRO A 188 -21.09 -0.50 19.71
C PRO A 188 -21.81 0.25 20.83
N GLY A 189 -21.04 0.89 21.71
CA GLY A 189 -21.59 1.78 22.73
C GLY A 189 -22.05 3.12 22.14
N LYS A 190 -22.81 3.89 22.93
CA LYS A 190 -23.30 5.21 22.52
C LYS A 190 -22.14 6.20 22.29
N GLY A 191 -22.38 7.19 21.43
CA GLY A 191 -21.47 8.33 21.21
C GLY A 191 -20.38 8.11 20.17
N GLY A 192 -20.38 6.97 19.46
CA GLY A 192 -19.55 6.74 18.27
C GLY A 192 -20.03 7.51 17.04
N ALA A 193 -19.17 7.58 16.02
CA ALA A 193 -19.58 7.99 14.68
C ALA A 193 -20.19 6.79 13.92
N GLN A 194 -20.85 7.07 12.81
CA GLN A 194 -21.18 6.08 11.79
C GLN A 194 -20.67 6.63 10.47
N ALA A 195 -19.78 5.90 9.81
CA ALA A 195 -19.29 6.27 8.50
C ALA A 195 -20.30 5.91 7.42
N ASP A 196 -20.60 6.85 6.52
CA ASP A 196 -21.48 6.55 5.40
C ASP A 196 -20.85 5.52 4.46
N ILE A 197 -19.55 5.66 4.19
CA ILE A 197 -18.78 4.71 3.39
C ILE A 197 -17.40 4.49 4.01
N VAL A 198 -16.93 3.25 4.00
CA VAL A 198 -15.52 2.90 4.18
C VAL A 198 -15.03 2.25 2.89
N LEU A 199 -13.83 2.60 2.46
CA LEU A 199 -13.19 2.07 1.26
C LEU A 199 -11.80 1.53 1.60
N THR A 200 -11.52 0.30 1.16
CA THR A 200 -10.15 -0.25 1.13
C THR A 200 -9.89 -0.86 -0.26
N ALA A 201 -8.93 -0.27 -0.96
CA ALA A 201 -8.49 -0.67 -2.29
C ALA A 201 -6.96 -0.54 -2.37
N PRO A 202 -6.21 -1.39 -1.66
CA PRO A 202 -4.75 -1.31 -1.64
C PRO A 202 -4.12 -1.48 -3.03
N GLN A 203 -4.79 -2.20 -3.95
CA GLN A 203 -4.36 -2.32 -5.35
C GLN A 203 -4.41 -1.00 -6.14
N ASP A 204 -5.12 0.02 -5.61
CA ASP A 204 -5.26 1.35 -6.19
C ASP A 204 -4.62 2.43 -5.30
N ASP A 205 -3.67 2.03 -4.44
CA ASP A 205 -2.98 2.90 -3.46
C ASP A 205 -3.90 3.58 -2.43
N VAL A 206 -5.08 3.01 -2.18
CA VAL A 206 -6.03 3.49 -1.15
C VAL A 206 -6.19 2.43 -0.05
N PRO A 207 -5.33 2.41 0.98
CA PRO A 207 -5.36 1.32 1.96
C PRO A 207 -6.56 1.39 2.92
N LEU A 208 -6.99 2.59 3.29
CA LEU A 208 -8.21 2.83 4.08
C LEU A 208 -8.65 4.28 3.90
N LEU A 209 -9.92 4.50 3.55
CA LEU A 209 -10.54 5.81 3.41
C LEU A 209 -11.94 5.77 4.02
N PHE A 210 -12.25 6.74 4.87
CA PHE A 210 -13.60 6.98 5.36
C PHE A 210 -14.23 8.10 4.53
N ILE A 211 -15.51 7.98 4.20
CA ILE A 211 -16.24 8.96 3.40
C ILE A 211 -17.55 9.29 4.08
N GLU A 212 -17.82 10.58 4.21
CA GLU A 212 -19.10 11.15 4.67
C GLU A 212 -19.77 11.86 3.50
N VAL A 213 -21.06 11.63 3.33
CA VAL A 213 -21.86 12.23 2.25
C VAL A 213 -22.89 13.18 2.87
N ASP A 214 -22.61 14.47 2.80
CA ASP A 214 -23.54 15.49 3.30
C ASP A 214 -24.44 16.00 2.17
N ASN A 215 -25.76 15.99 2.41
CA ASN A 215 -26.75 16.57 1.50
C ASN A 215 -26.85 18.11 1.62
N CYS A 216 -25.88 18.76 2.27
CA CYS A 216 -25.86 20.19 2.55
C CYS A 216 -27.00 20.64 3.46
N HIS A 217 -27.34 19.79 4.43
CA HIS A 217 -28.25 20.16 5.53
C HIS A 217 -27.47 20.50 6.81
N GLU A 218 -26.29 19.91 6.98
CA GLU A 218 -25.46 20.09 8.17
C GLU A 218 -24.66 21.40 8.12
N THR A 219 -24.51 22.00 9.29
CA THR A 219 -23.62 23.14 9.55
C THR A 219 -22.16 22.71 9.61
N ALA A 220 -21.24 23.67 9.54
CA ALA A 220 -19.81 23.37 9.70
C ALA A 220 -19.52 22.84 11.11
N GLU A 221 -20.22 23.33 12.12
CA GLU A 221 -20.12 22.91 13.51
C GLU A 221 -20.55 21.44 13.70
N GLU A 222 -21.69 21.03 13.12
CA GLU A 222 -22.14 19.63 13.17
C GLU A 222 -21.16 18.68 12.48
N ILE A 223 -20.59 19.09 11.33
CA ILE A 223 -19.56 18.30 10.64
C ILE A 223 -18.26 18.26 11.45
N ALA A 224 -17.88 19.35 12.12
CA ALA A 224 -16.73 19.37 13.03
C ALA A 224 -16.92 18.38 14.19
N ASP A 225 -18.09 18.36 14.81
CA ASP A 225 -18.44 17.39 15.88
C ASP A 225 -18.39 15.94 15.40
N LYS A 226 -18.76 15.67 14.14
CA LYS A 226 -18.57 14.36 13.52
C LYS A 226 -17.07 14.03 13.41
N LEU A 227 -16.26 14.94 12.91
CA LEU A 227 -14.80 14.74 12.78
C LEU A 227 -14.12 14.52 14.13
N GLU A 228 -14.61 15.11 15.22
CA GLU A 228 -14.17 14.81 16.58
C GLU A 228 -14.50 13.37 17.03
N LYS A 229 -15.68 12.86 16.65
CA LYS A 229 -16.03 11.45 16.88
C LYS A 229 -15.10 10.51 16.11
N TYR A 230 -14.76 10.85 14.86
CA TYR A 230 -13.74 10.14 14.08
C TYR A 230 -12.37 10.15 14.78
N ALA A 231 -11.90 11.32 15.22
CA ALA A 231 -10.63 11.45 15.93
C ALA A 231 -10.58 10.59 17.20
N ARG A 232 -11.67 10.57 17.98
CA ARG A 232 -11.79 9.68 19.16
C ARG A 232 -11.72 8.21 18.78
N PHE A 233 -12.41 7.81 17.72
CA PHE A 233 -12.37 6.44 17.22
C PHE A 233 -10.97 6.04 16.71
N PHE A 234 -10.29 6.91 15.95
CA PHE A 234 -8.96 6.63 15.41
C PHE A 234 -7.87 6.47 16.48
N LYS A 235 -8.01 7.18 17.61
CA LYS A 235 -7.12 7.07 18.78
C LYS A 235 -7.43 5.87 19.66
N ARG A 236 -8.62 5.27 19.51
CA ARG A 236 -9.06 4.16 20.35
C ARG A 236 -8.19 2.93 20.09
N ARG A 237 -7.69 2.32 21.17
CA ARG A 237 -6.89 1.08 21.13
C ARG A 237 -7.66 -0.11 21.70
N MET A 238 -7.30 -1.29 21.24
CA MET A 238 -7.75 -2.57 21.79
C MET A 238 -6.67 -3.63 21.59
N LYS A 239 -6.69 -4.66 22.43
CA LYS A 239 -5.93 -5.89 22.19
C LYS A 239 -6.48 -6.59 20.96
N ASP A 240 -5.59 -6.85 20.02
CA ASP A 240 -5.85 -7.69 18.86
C ASP A 240 -5.78 -9.18 19.25
N THR A 241 -6.08 -10.08 18.32
CA THR A 241 -6.04 -11.54 18.49
C THR A 241 -4.67 -12.08 18.90
N ASP A 242 -3.59 -11.36 18.60
CA ASP A 242 -2.21 -11.66 19.03
C ASP A 242 -1.86 -11.09 20.42
N GLY A 243 -2.83 -10.50 21.11
CA GLY A 243 -2.68 -9.89 22.44
C GLY A 243 -2.02 -8.51 22.43
N ARG A 244 -1.60 -7.99 21.27
CA ARG A 244 -0.94 -6.67 21.16
C ARG A 244 -1.96 -5.55 21.06
N GLU A 245 -1.70 -4.46 21.78
CA GLU A 245 -2.50 -3.24 21.68
C GLU A 245 -2.29 -2.57 20.32
N ARG A 246 -3.38 -2.35 19.60
CA ARG A 246 -3.39 -1.65 18.30
C ARG A 246 -4.58 -0.70 18.22
N PRO A 247 -4.53 0.34 17.38
CA PRO A 247 -5.73 1.11 17.06
C PRO A 247 -6.86 0.19 16.60
N MET A 248 -8.07 0.38 17.13
CA MET A 248 -9.22 -0.50 16.90
C MET A 248 -9.53 -0.70 15.41
N TRP A 249 -9.39 0.34 14.61
CA TRP A 249 -9.59 0.25 13.16
C TRP A 249 -8.61 -0.72 12.47
N ARG A 250 -7.39 -0.92 13.01
CA ARG A 250 -6.41 -1.87 12.47
C ARG A 250 -6.76 -3.34 12.73
N THR A 251 -7.69 -3.63 13.64
CA THR A 251 -8.16 -5.00 13.86
C THR A 251 -9.18 -5.45 12.81
N ARG A 252 -9.76 -4.49 12.07
CA ARG A 252 -10.75 -4.76 11.02
C ARG A 252 -10.18 -4.54 9.62
N TRP A 253 -9.34 -3.52 9.44
CA TRP A 253 -8.75 -3.20 8.15
C TRP A 253 -7.23 -3.30 8.21
N THR A 254 -6.68 -4.17 7.37
CA THR A 254 -5.23 -4.31 7.21
C THR A 254 -4.70 -3.13 6.40
N VAL A 255 -3.98 -2.24 7.08
CA VAL A 255 -3.28 -1.11 6.46
C VAL A 255 -1.79 -1.34 6.57
N PRO A 256 -1.02 -1.23 5.47
CA PRO A 256 0.44 -1.35 5.52
C PRO A 256 1.02 -0.48 6.65
N ALA A 257 2.06 -0.98 7.31
CA ALA A 257 2.81 -0.14 8.24
C ALA A 257 3.33 1.08 7.47
N GLY A 258 3.10 2.28 8.01
CA GLY A 258 3.71 3.49 7.45
C GLY A 258 5.23 3.32 7.43
N ARG A 259 5.88 3.78 6.36
CA ARG A 259 7.34 3.82 6.28
C ARG A 259 7.85 4.93 7.21
N ILE A 260 7.97 4.61 8.51
CA ILE A 260 8.68 5.37 9.54
C ILE A 260 8.06 6.75 9.88
N GLY A 261 7.75 6.96 11.17
CA GLY A 261 7.51 8.28 11.79
C GLY A 261 6.18 8.99 11.46
N ASP A 262 5.59 8.78 10.28
CA ASP A 262 4.26 9.31 9.93
C ASP A 262 3.25 8.15 10.04
N VAL A 263 2.48 8.10 11.13
CA VAL A 263 1.29 7.26 11.21
C VAL A 263 0.07 8.18 11.11
N PRO A 264 -0.22 8.73 9.91
CA PRO A 264 -1.39 9.58 9.76
C PRO A 264 -2.61 8.75 10.12
N GLN A 265 -3.55 9.39 10.82
CA GLN A 265 -4.84 8.78 11.03
C GLN A 265 -5.50 8.54 9.64
N PRO A 266 -6.41 7.57 9.52
CA PRO A 266 -7.06 7.32 8.24
C PRO A 266 -7.70 8.60 7.67
N PRO A 267 -7.58 8.84 6.35
CA PRO A 267 -8.19 9.99 5.70
C PRO A 267 -9.73 9.96 5.81
N VAL A 268 -10.32 11.16 5.88
CA VAL A 268 -11.77 11.37 5.82
C VAL A 268 -12.09 12.25 4.61
N LEU A 269 -12.88 11.73 3.69
CA LEU A 269 -13.40 12.45 2.52
C LEU A 269 -14.83 12.91 2.77
N LEU A 270 -15.07 14.21 2.66
CA LEU A 270 -16.39 14.83 2.71
C LEU A 270 -16.88 15.04 1.28
N VAL A 271 -18.04 14.47 0.95
CA VAL A 271 -18.68 14.59 -0.36
C VAL A 271 -19.96 15.40 -0.21
N PHE A 272 -19.95 16.63 -0.71
CA PHE A 272 -21.10 17.54 -0.63
C PHE A 272 -22.05 17.34 -1.81
N ASN A 273 -23.28 16.96 -1.53
CA ASN A 273 -24.37 16.87 -2.48
C ASN A 273 -25.35 18.03 -2.25
N ARG A 274 -25.29 19.05 -3.13
CA ARG A 274 -26.03 20.32 -2.99
C ARG A 274 -27.55 20.14 -3.20
N ILE A 275 -28.23 19.54 -2.22
CA ILE A 275 -29.69 19.38 -2.17
C ILE A 275 -30.31 20.31 -1.11
N GLY A 276 -29.63 20.48 0.03
CA GLY A 276 -30.06 21.34 1.11
C GLY A 276 -29.64 22.80 0.95
N ASP A 277 -30.06 23.62 1.91
CA ASP A 277 -29.94 25.08 1.87
C ASP A 277 -28.52 25.59 2.19
N ARG A 278 -27.63 24.73 2.69
CA ARG A 278 -26.27 25.13 3.06
C ARG A 278 -25.38 25.18 1.82
N ASN A 279 -24.51 26.20 1.77
CA ASN A 279 -23.56 26.36 0.67
C ASN A 279 -22.17 25.80 1.08
N PRO A 280 -21.68 24.73 0.44
CA PRO A 280 -20.34 24.19 0.70
C PRO A 280 -19.21 25.23 0.57
N ASP A 281 -19.38 26.24 -0.29
CA ASP A 281 -18.37 27.28 -0.51
C ASP A 281 -18.21 28.19 0.73
N ARG A 282 -19.21 28.20 1.64
CA ARG A 282 -19.12 28.84 2.96
C ARG A 282 -18.84 27.84 4.08
N THR A 283 -19.42 26.65 4.01
CA THR A 283 -19.25 25.59 5.03
C THR A 283 -17.80 25.11 5.09
N VAL A 284 -17.15 24.86 3.95
CA VAL A 284 -15.80 24.29 3.90
C VAL A 284 -14.75 25.22 4.53
N PRO A 285 -14.68 26.53 4.22
CA PRO A 285 -13.75 27.45 4.90
C PRO A 285 -13.94 27.48 6.41
N ARG A 286 -15.20 27.59 6.89
CA ARG A 286 -15.49 27.57 8.33
C ARG A 286 -15.08 26.25 8.98
N LEU A 287 -15.38 25.13 8.33
CA LEU A 287 -15.00 23.81 8.81
C LEU A 287 -13.48 23.64 8.92
N ARG A 288 -12.72 24.17 7.96
CA ARG A 288 -11.24 24.17 8.00
C ARG A 288 -10.72 24.88 9.25
N GLU A 289 -11.32 26.00 9.63
CA GLU A 289 -10.95 26.74 10.83
C GLU A 289 -11.27 25.95 12.09
N LEU A 290 -12.52 25.46 12.22
CA LEU A 290 -13.00 24.72 13.39
C LEU A 290 -12.22 23.44 13.67
N THR A 291 -11.71 22.79 12.61
CA THR A 291 -11.05 21.49 12.71
C THR A 291 -9.54 21.56 12.57
N ARG A 292 -8.95 22.76 12.60
CA ARG A 292 -7.51 22.97 12.36
C ARG A 292 -6.62 22.06 13.20
N HIS A 293 -6.94 21.89 14.48
CA HIS A 293 -6.19 21.02 15.39
C HIS A 293 -6.19 19.54 14.99
N LEU A 294 -7.18 19.08 14.22
CA LEU A 294 -7.29 17.70 13.74
C LEU A 294 -6.41 17.41 12.52
N TRP A 295 -6.21 18.38 11.62
CA TRP A 295 -5.57 18.13 10.31
C TRP A 295 -4.26 18.90 10.08
N GLU A 296 -4.02 19.98 10.81
CA GLU A 296 -2.83 20.82 10.61
C GLU A 296 -1.57 20.05 11.02
N GLY A 297 -0.72 19.80 10.04
CA GLY A 297 0.57 19.13 10.21
C GLY A 297 1.69 20.11 10.52
N GLU A 298 2.82 19.57 10.95
CA GLU A 298 3.99 20.35 11.36
C GLU A 298 4.96 20.53 10.19
N ARG A 299 5.30 21.78 9.88
CA ARG A 299 6.22 22.11 8.80
C ARG A 299 7.65 21.72 9.16
N GLN A 300 8.28 20.89 8.32
CA GLN A 300 9.64 20.42 8.49
C GLN A 300 10.66 21.32 7.79
N ARG A 301 11.93 21.24 8.24
CA ARG A 301 13.07 21.96 7.63
C ARG A 301 13.25 21.65 6.13
N GLY A 302 12.77 20.49 5.66
CA GLY A 302 12.75 20.08 4.25
C GLY A 302 11.55 20.56 3.42
N GLY A 303 10.75 21.51 3.92
CA GLY A 303 9.64 22.13 3.18
C GLY A 303 8.37 21.29 3.00
N HIS A 304 8.33 20.08 3.57
CA HIS A 304 7.13 19.24 3.66
C HIS A 304 6.50 19.35 5.07
N HIS A 305 5.28 18.84 5.22
CA HIS A 305 4.62 18.74 6.52
C HIS A 305 4.58 17.27 6.96
N LEU A 306 4.76 17.02 8.26
CA LEU A 306 4.44 15.74 8.89
C LEU A 306 3.03 15.81 9.46
N TYR A 307 2.26 14.73 9.32
CA TYR A 307 0.88 14.65 9.74
C TYR A 307 0.67 13.58 10.81
N ASP A 308 1.69 13.34 11.65
CA ASP A 308 1.61 12.31 12.68
C ASP A 308 0.46 12.58 13.64
N GLY A 309 -0.40 11.57 13.82
CA GLY A 309 -1.62 11.69 14.61
C GLY A 309 -2.67 12.67 14.07
N LYS A 310 -2.49 13.26 12.88
CA LYS A 310 -3.44 14.15 12.20
C LYS A 310 -4.30 13.37 11.21
N ILE A 311 -5.50 13.89 10.95
CA ILE A 311 -6.46 13.36 10.00
C ILE A 311 -6.30 14.13 8.68
N PRO A 312 -5.95 13.47 7.56
CA PRO A 312 -6.12 14.07 6.25
C PRO A 312 -7.62 14.26 5.99
N ILE A 313 -8.09 15.51 6.02
CA ILE A 313 -9.47 15.86 5.70
C ILE A 313 -9.51 16.39 4.27
N ILE A 314 -10.37 15.78 3.46
CA ILE A 314 -10.52 16.07 2.04
C ILE A 314 -11.98 16.46 1.78
N ALA A 315 -12.23 17.43 0.91
CA ALA A 315 -13.57 17.81 0.48
C ALA A 315 -13.71 17.76 -1.04
N THR A 316 -14.87 17.33 -1.51
CA THR A 316 -15.28 17.48 -2.91
C THR A 316 -16.81 17.61 -3.02
N GLY A 317 -17.31 17.98 -4.20
CA GLY A 317 -18.74 17.98 -4.50
C GLY A 317 -19.13 16.74 -5.31
N LEU A 318 -20.27 16.13 -5.01
CA LEU A 318 -20.74 14.92 -5.71
C LEU A 318 -20.86 15.14 -7.22
N ARG A 319 -21.26 16.34 -7.67
CA ARG A 319 -21.32 16.68 -9.11
C ARG A 319 -19.95 16.62 -9.77
N ASN A 320 -18.92 17.19 -9.13
CA ASN A 320 -17.56 17.19 -9.66
C ASN A 320 -17.00 15.76 -9.67
N LEU A 321 -17.20 15.02 -8.59
CA LEU A 321 -16.79 13.62 -8.49
C LEU A 321 -17.42 12.75 -9.58
N ARG A 322 -18.72 12.94 -9.89
CA ARG A 322 -19.40 12.20 -10.96
C ARG A 322 -18.87 12.52 -12.35
N ALA A 323 -18.57 13.78 -12.61
CA ALA A 323 -18.07 14.23 -13.92
C ALA A 323 -16.63 13.75 -14.17
N HIS A 324 -15.77 13.94 -13.17
CA HIS A 324 -14.32 13.85 -13.31
C HIS A 324 -13.72 12.56 -12.72
N GLY A 325 -14.36 11.97 -11.72
CA GLY A 325 -13.87 10.77 -11.04
C GLY A 325 -12.72 11.05 -10.06
N PRO A 326 -12.13 9.99 -9.47
CA PRO A 326 -11.14 10.12 -8.41
C PRO A 326 -9.72 10.51 -8.87
N ALA A 327 -9.40 10.30 -10.15
CA ALA A 327 -8.07 10.58 -10.72
C ALA A 327 -7.87 12.06 -11.11
N ASP A 328 -8.96 12.82 -11.23
CA ASP A 328 -8.91 14.22 -11.65
C ASP A 328 -8.75 15.18 -10.46
N PRO A 329 -8.23 16.41 -10.69
CA PRO A 329 -7.98 17.39 -9.64
C PRO A 329 -9.27 18.08 -9.17
N VAL A 330 -10.12 17.35 -8.45
CA VAL A 330 -11.41 17.83 -7.91
C VAL A 330 -11.52 17.71 -6.38
N PHE A 331 -10.42 17.37 -5.70
CA PHE A 331 -10.38 17.17 -4.26
C PHE A 331 -9.56 18.25 -3.56
N LEU A 332 -10.15 18.91 -2.57
CA LEU A 332 -9.48 19.88 -1.71
C LEU A 332 -9.04 19.21 -0.41
N ARG A 333 -7.74 18.95 -0.26
CA ARG A 333 -7.19 18.58 1.05
C ARG A 333 -7.03 19.81 1.93
N PHE A 334 -7.51 19.74 3.16
CA PHE A 334 -7.32 20.81 4.14
C PHE A 334 -5.82 21.04 4.40
N GLY A 335 -5.43 22.31 4.52
CA GLY A 335 -4.03 22.73 4.59
C GLY A 335 -3.32 22.84 3.24
N ARG A 336 -3.98 22.52 2.12
CA ARG A 336 -3.46 22.74 0.76
C ARG A 336 -4.32 23.77 0.02
N GLY A 337 -3.67 24.55 -0.85
CA GLY A 337 -4.29 25.69 -1.54
C GLY A 337 -4.82 25.41 -2.95
N HIS A 338 -4.77 24.15 -3.41
CA HIS A 338 -5.20 23.76 -4.76
C HIS A 338 -5.89 22.41 -4.73
N MET A 339 -6.75 22.17 -5.73
CA MET A 339 -7.40 20.89 -5.97
C MET A 339 -6.38 19.86 -6.46
N GLN A 340 -6.56 18.60 -6.05
CA GLN A 340 -5.67 17.48 -6.33
C GLN A 340 -6.48 16.24 -6.73
N PRO A 341 -5.86 15.29 -7.45
CA PRO A 341 -6.35 13.91 -7.53
C PRO A 341 -6.50 13.29 -6.14
N LEU A 342 -7.41 12.33 -5.97
CA LEU A 342 -7.63 11.71 -4.68
C LEU A 342 -6.37 11.03 -4.10
N PRO A 343 -5.57 10.25 -4.86
CA PRO A 343 -4.35 9.62 -4.33
C PRO A 343 -3.36 10.63 -3.74
N GLU A 344 -3.21 11.79 -4.37
CA GLU A 344 -2.37 12.88 -3.86
C GLU A 344 -2.99 13.55 -2.64
N ALA A 345 -4.31 13.74 -2.64
CA ALA A 345 -5.04 14.38 -1.55
C ALA A 345 -4.99 13.56 -0.25
N ILE A 346 -5.09 12.22 -0.34
CA ILE A 346 -4.94 11.32 0.81
C ILE A 346 -3.47 11.15 1.23
N GLY A 347 -2.54 11.11 0.27
CA GLY A 347 -1.11 10.87 0.51
C GLY A 347 -0.28 12.09 0.90
N ASN A 348 1.02 11.89 1.12
CA ASN A 348 1.97 12.98 1.41
C ASN A 348 3.14 12.98 0.39
N PRO A 349 2.87 13.29 -0.90
CA PRO A 349 3.87 13.17 -1.97
C PRO A 349 5.12 14.03 -1.74
N ARG A 350 4.98 15.17 -1.04
CA ARG A 350 6.11 16.03 -0.68
C ARG A 350 7.05 15.39 0.35
N ALA A 351 6.50 14.68 1.35
CA ALA A 351 7.30 13.93 2.30
C ALA A 351 7.99 12.74 1.61
N VAL A 352 7.27 12.00 0.75
CA VAL A 352 7.86 10.92 -0.06
C VAL A 352 9.03 11.42 -0.90
N ALA A 353 8.86 12.55 -1.60
CA ALA A 353 9.93 13.15 -2.40
C ALA A 353 11.11 13.65 -1.54
N ALA A 354 10.85 14.18 -0.34
CA ALA A 354 11.91 14.59 0.58
C ALA A 354 12.73 13.39 1.08
N GLN A 355 12.05 12.30 1.44
CA GLN A 355 12.69 11.05 1.86
C GLN A 355 13.51 10.41 0.73
N ALA A 356 12.98 10.41 -0.50
CA ALA A 356 13.71 9.91 -1.66
C ALA A 356 15.05 10.64 -1.86
N ARG A 357 15.04 11.98 -1.75
CA ARG A 357 16.26 12.80 -1.81
C ARG A 357 17.23 12.49 -0.68
N GLU A 358 16.74 12.31 0.54
CA GLU A 358 17.59 11.96 1.70
C GLU A 358 18.24 10.58 1.52
N GLN A 359 17.50 9.59 1.03
CA GLN A 359 18.03 8.27 0.73
C GLN A 359 19.10 8.30 -0.37
N GLU A 360 18.88 9.09 -1.42
CA GLU A 360 19.85 9.29 -2.49
C GLU A 360 21.14 9.94 -1.95
N GLN A 361 21.03 10.97 -1.12
CA GLN A 361 22.18 11.60 -0.45
C GLN A 361 22.91 10.63 0.49
N MET A 362 22.19 9.78 1.23
CA MET A 362 22.80 8.75 2.07
C MET A 362 23.55 7.71 1.25
N ARG A 363 22.99 7.28 0.10
CA ARG A 363 23.67 6.36 -0.82
C ARG A 363 24.93 6.98 -1.41
N ALA A 364 24.85 8.23 -1.88
CA ALA A 364 26.00 8.96 -2.40
C ALA A 364 27.13 9.06 -1.35
N ARG A 365 26.80 9.43 -0.10
CA ARG A 365 27.78 9.48 1.00
C ARG A 365 28.41 8.13 1.31
N GLN A 366 27.63 7.04 1.27
CA GLN A 366 28.16 5.69 1.48
C GLN A 366 29.09 5.27 0.34
N GLU A 367 28.76 5.63 -0.90
CA GLU A 367 29.59 5.35 -2.07
C GLU A 367 30.90 6.14 -2.03
N GLU A 368 30.84 7.43 -1.70
CA GLU A 368 32.02 8.28 -1.49
C GLU A 368 32.92 7.72 -0.39
N TYR A 369 32.35 7.37 0.75
CA TYR A 369 33.10 6.76 1.86
C TYR A 369 33.76 5.44 1.45
N ARG A 370 33.04 4.56 0.74
CA ARG A 370 33.61 3.30 0.21
C ARG A 370 34.68 3.54 -0.85
N ALA A 371 34.56 4.59 -1.66
CA ALA A 371 35.57 4.97 -2.65
C ALA A 371 36.82 5.51 -1.95
N GLN A 372 36.64 6.33 -0.90
CA GLN A 372 37.76 6.82 -0.09
C GLN A 372 38.51 5.67 0.58
N LEU A 373 37.81 4.74 1.23
CA LEU A 373 38.44 3.56 1.82
C LEU A 373 39.20 2.72 0.80
N ARG A 374 38.68 2.59 -0.43
CA ARG A 374 39.39 1.91 -1.52
C ARG A 374 40.67 2.64 -1.93
N ARG A 375 40.61 3.96 -2.11
CA ARG A 375 41.79 4.77 -2.43
C ARG A 375 42.85 4.70 -1.33
N GLU A 376 42.45 4.76 -0.07
CA GLU A 376 43.38 4.63 1.07
C GLU A 376 43.99 3.23 1.12
N ALA A 377 43.23 2.17 0.83
CA ALA A 377 43.74 0.81 0.76
C ALA A 377 44.71 0.62 -0.42
N GLU A 378 44.39 1.17 -1.60
CA GLU A 378 45.26 1.16 -2.77
C GLU A 378 46.57 1.93 -2.52
N GLN A 379 46.49 3.10 -1.88
CA GLN A 379 47.66 3.87 -1.47
C GLN A 379 48.53 3.08 -0.49
N LYS A 380 47.95 2.50 0.55
CA LYS A 380 48.69 1.65 1.50
C LYS A 380 49.29 0.43 0.84
N ALA A 381 48.60 -0.19 -0.12
CA ALA A 381 49.12 -1.33 -0.88
C ALA A 381 50.30 -0.91 -1.78
N ALA A 382 50.21 0.25 -2.43
CA ALA A 382 51.29 0.80 -3.25
C ALA A 382 52.50 1.21 -2.40
N GLU A 383 52.30 1.90 -1.28
CA GLU A 383 53.34 2.25 -0.30
C GLU A 383 53.99 1.02 0.32
N ARG A 384 53.19 -0.02 0.58
CA ARG A 384 53.72 -1.34 0.94
C ARG A 384 54.62 -1.78 -0.20
N GLU A 385 54.10 -1.98 -1.41
CA GLU A 385 54.85 -2.51 -2.57
C GLU A 385 56.18 -1.77 -2.86
N THR A 386 56.27 -0.45 -2.65
CA THR A 386 57.54 0.27 -2.80
C THR A 386 58.59 -0.12 -1.76
N ARG A 387 58.18 -0.56 -0.57
CA ARG A 387 59.03 -1.08 0.50
C ARG A 387 59.32 -2.57 0.39
N ARG A 388 58.88 -3.24 -0.69
CA ARG A 388 59.07 -4.69 -0.87
C ARG A 388 60.57 -5.03 -0.82
N PRO A 389 61.01 -5.86 0.13
CA PRO A 389 62.41 -6.27 0.22
C PRO A 389 62.86 -7.03 -1.04
N VAL A 390 64.14 -6.90 -1.34
CA VAL A 390 64.84 -7.67 -2.37
C VAL A 390 65.83 -8.61 -1.71
N CYS A 391 66.05 -9.76 -2.33
CA CYS A 391 67.06 -10.71 -1.88
C CYS A 391 68.45 -10.08 -1.90
N ALA A 392 69.18 -10.17 -0.80
CA ALA A 392 70.54 -9.64 -0.68
C ALA A 392 71.54 -10.36 -1.61
N ASP A 393 71.25 -11.59 -2.03
CA ASP A 393 72.12 -12.39 -2.89
C ASP A 393 71.78 -12.23 -4.38
N CYS A 394 70.54 -12.53 -4.78
CA CYS A 394 70.15 -12.51 -6.20
C CYS A 394 69.38 -11.24 -6.66
N GLY A 395 69.09 -10.29 -5.77
CA GLY A 395 68.41 -9.03 -6.10
C GLY A 395 66.92 -9.15 -6.43
N ARG A 396 66.33 -10.36 -6.44
CA ARG A 396 64.92 -10.57 -6.76
C ARG A 396 64.03 -10.07 -5.62
N LYS A 397 62.95 -9.34 -5.95
CA LYS A 397 61.88 -8.96 -5.02
C LYS A 397 61.29 -10.20 -4.34
N PHE A 398 61.00 -10.09 -3.05
CA PHE A 398 60.34 -11.14 -2.28
C PHE A 398 58.92 -11.38 -2.76
N THR A 399 58.45 -12.63 -2.70
CA THR A 399 57.01 -12.95 -2.82
C THR A 399 56.23 -12.38 -1.63
N ASP A 400 54.91 -12.28 -1.73
CA ASP A 400 54.09 -11.79 -0.60
C ASP A 400 54.24 -12.66 0.64
N ASP A 401 54.27 -13.99 0.47
CA ASP A 401 54.45 -14.93 1.57
C ASP A 401 55.85 -14.81 2.19
N ARG A 402 56.90 -14.74 1.38
CA ARG A 402 58.28 -14.57 1.87
C ARG A 402 58.43 -13.27 2.65
N TRP A 403 57.89 -12.18 2.14
CA TRP A 403 57.93 -10.90 2.82
C TRP A 403 57.13 -10.91 4.13
N LYS A 404 55.93 -11.50 4.14
CA LYS A 404 55.14 -11.64 5.37
C LYS A 404 55.89 -12.43 6.44
N THR A 405 56.58 -13.51 6.05
CA THR A 405 57.41 -14.31 6.97
C THR A 405 58.63 -13.52 7.45
N ALA A 406 59.28 -12.74 6.56
CA ALA A 406 60.37 -11.83 6.90
C ALA A 406 59.98 -10.73 7.91
N GLU A 407 58.77 -10.17 7.80
CA GLU A 407 58.24 -9.21 8.77
C GLU A 407 57.91 -9.86 10.12
N ALA A 408 57.38 -11.08 10.11
CA ALA A 408 57.05 -11.82 11.33
C ALA A 408 58.29 -12.31 12.09
N TYR A 409 59.36 -12.66 11.38
CA TYR A 409 60.61 -13.20 11.94
C TYR A 409 61.82 -12.42 11.43
N PRO A 410 62.10 -11.22 11.95
CA PRO A 410 63.11 -10.33 11.39
C PRO A 410 64.57 -10.72 11.71
N GLN A 411 64.79 -11.66 12.64
CA GLN A 411 66.14 -12.05 13.05
C GLN A 411 66.60 -13.34 12.36
N PRO A 412 67.85 -13.41 11.86
CA PRO A 412 68.40 -14.62 11.26
C PRO A 412 68.61 -15.73 12.29
N GLY A 413 68.48 -16.98 11.85
CA GLY A 413 68.76 -18.21 12.61
C GLY A 413 69.43 -19.27 11.74
N GLN A 414 69.67 -20.46 12.29
CA GLN A 414 70.37 -21.55 11.57
C GLN A 414 69.65 -22.05 10.31
N GLN A 415 68.32 -21.93 10.27
CA GLN A 415 67.47 -22.38 9.16
C GLN A 415 66.65 -21.24 8.56
N TRP A 416 67.02 -19.98 8.86
CA TRP A 416 66.21 -18.83 8.51
C TRP A 416 67.07 -17.59 8.27
N HIS A 417 66.95 -17.03 7.07
CA HIS A 417 67.69 -15.88 6.61
C HIS A 417 66.71 -14.83 6.06
N PRO A 418 66.24 -13.88 6.89
CA PRO A 418 65.16 -12.94 6.54
C PRO A 418 65.51 -11.97 5.41
N THR A 419 66.78 -11.90 5.00
CA THR A 419 67.28 -11.07 3.89
C THR A 419 67.45 -11.84 2.57
N LEU A 420 67.23 -13.16 2.56
CA LEU A 420 67.33 -14.02 1.36
C LEU A 420 65.93 -14.40 0.85
N CYS A 421 65.79 -14.64 -0.45
CA CYS A 421 64.60 -15.28 -1.00
C CYS A 421 64.64 -16.80 -0.75
N ASP A 422 63.50 -17.50 -0.87
CA ASP A 422 63.37 -18.92 -0.53
C ASP A 422 64.48 -19.78 -1.19
N ARG A 423 64.73 -19.59 -2.49
CA ARG A 423 65.78 -20.32 -3.20
C ARG A 423 67.19 -20.05 -2.67
N CYS A 424 67.51 -18.79 -2.36
CA CYS A 424 68.84 -18.42 -1.83
C CYS A 424 68.98 -18.86 -0.36
N GLU A 425 67.89 -18.89 0.40
CA GLU A 425 67.87 -19.45 1.76
C GLU A 425 68.13 -20.94 1.76
N ASP A 426 67.43 -21.71 0.92
CA ASP A 426 67.65 -23.16 0.81
C ASP A 426 69.12 -23.47 0.52
N GLN A 427 69.72 -22.73 -0.42
CA GLN A 427 71.13 -22.84 -0.75
C GLN A 427 72.06 -22.46 0.42
N ALA A 428 71.74 -21.40 1.16
CA ALA A 428 72.52 -20.96 2.31
C ALA A 428 72.46 -21.98 3.46
N VAL A 429 71.28 -22.53 3.74
CA VAL A 429 71.06 -23.55 4.78
C VAL A 429 71.76 -24.87 4.39
N GLU A 430 71.68 -25.27 3.12
CA GLU A 430 72.41 -26.44 2.62
C GLU A 430 73.93 -26.26 2.70
N ALA A 431 74.44 -25.08 2.34
CA ALA A 431 75.87 -24.77 2.41
C ALA A 431 76.36 -24.75 3.87
N ALA A 432 75.59 -24.17 4.78
CA ALA A 432 75.88 -24.20 6.22
C ALA A 432 75.87 -25.63 6.76
N SER A 433 74.89 -26.44 6.37
CA SER A 433 74.78 -27.85 6.78
C SER A 433 75.94 -28.70 6.26
N ARG A 434 76.39 -28.48 5.02
CA ARG A 434 77.59 -29.13 4.45
C ARG A 434 78.85 -28.73 5.21
N THR A 435 79.03 -27.45 5.50
CA THR A 435 80.18 -26.94 6.26
C THR A 435 80.20 -27.53 7.68
N GLU A 436 79.04 -27.68 8.32
CA GLU A 436 78.93 -28.30 9.64
C GLU A 436 79.19 -29.81 9.59
N HIS A 437 78.74 -30.50 8.53
CA HIS A 437 79.05 -31.91 8.30
C HIS A 437 80.56 -32.12 8.10
N GLU A 438 81.21 -31.31 7.27
CA GLU A 438 82.67 -31.36 7.04
C GLU A 438 83.46 -31.08 8.32
N ARG A 439 83.01 -30.14 9.16
CA ARG A 439 83.59 -29.92 10.50
C ARG A 439 83.43 -31.13 11.42
N ARG A 440 82.25 -31.77 11.42
CA ARG A 440 81.99 -32.97 12.22
C ARG A 440 82.76 -34.20 11.71
N GLU A 441 83.04 -34.30 10.42
CA GLU A 441 83.88 -35.33 9.83
C GLU A 441 85.37 -35.10 10.15
N GLN A 442 85.84 -33.85 10.22
CA GLN A 442 87.19 -33.53 10.70
C GLN A 442 87.40 -33.84 12.19
N ASP A 443 86.35 -33.70 13.02
CA ASP A 443 86.38 -34.03 14.45
C ASP A 443 86.21 -35.54 14.75
N GLN A 444 85.93 -36.39 13.74
CA GLN A 444 85.73 -37.85 13.89
C GLN A 444 86.87 -38.71 13.32
N VAL A 445 88.13 -38.29 13.45
CA VAL A 445 89.29 -39.18 13.28
C VAL A 445 89.66 -39.79 14.65
N PRO A 446 89.50 -41.11 14.89
CA PRO A 446 89.91 -41.71 16.15
C PRO A 446 91.39 -42.10 16.12
N GLU A 447 92.24 -41.38 16.86
CA GLU A 447 93.64 -41.77 17.03
C GLU A 447 93.80 -42.80 18.17
N GLN A 448 94.01 -44.05 17.78
CA GLN A 448 94.43 -45.15 18.63
C GLN A 448 95.95 -45.09 18.91
N LYS A 449 96.29 -45.25 20.20
CA LYS A 449 97.53 -45.85 20.76
C LYS A 449 98.89 -45.21 20.49
N ALA A 450 99.53 -44.81 21.60
CA ALA A 450 100.81 -45.30 22.18
C ALA A 450 101.41 -44.14 22.98
N GLY A 451 101.98 -44.24 24.17
CA GLY A 451 102.65 -45.33 24.87
C GLY A 451 103.89 -44.73 25.54
N GLY A 452 104.13 -45.05 26.82
CA GLY A 452 105.41 -44.85 27.54
C GLY A 452 105.62 -43.46 28.17
N TRP A 453 105.58 -43.31 29.50
CA TRP A 453 106.56 -43.68 30.55
C TRP A 453 107.77 -42.73 30.72
N LEU A 454 108.04 -42.46 32.02
CA LEU A 454 109.20 -41.83 32.68
C LEU A 454 109.00 -40.34 33.07
N SER A 455 109.35 -39.82 34.25
CA SER A 455 109.56 -40.31 35.63
C SER A 455 110.02 -39.12 36.51
N ARG A 456 109.83 -39.22 37.86
CA ARG A 456 110.51 -38.51 39.00
C ARG A 456 110.12 -37.04 39.28
N ARG A 457 109.52 -36.73 40.46
CA ARG A 457 110.13 -36.37 41.79
C ARG A 457 110.99 -35.11 41.70
N HIS A 458 110.80 -34.05 42.48
CA HIS A 458 110.76 -33.86 43.95
C HIS A 458 110.36 -32.37 44.24
N PRO A 459 110.30 -31.83 45.48
CA PRO A 459 110.56 -32.39 46.81
C PRO A 459 109.32 -32.90 47.53
#